data_AF-A0A0P6X708-F1
#
_entry.id   AF-A0A0P6X708-F1
#
_cell.length_a   1.000
_cell.length_b   1.000
_cell.length_c   1.000
_cell.angle_alpha   90.00
_cell.angle_beta   90.00
_cell.angle_gamma   90.00
#
_symmetry.space_group_name_H-M   'P 1'
#
loop_
_entity.id
_entity.type
_entity.pdbx_description
1 polymer ?
#
loop_
_entity_poly.entity_id
_entity_poly.type
_entity_poly.pdbx_seq_one_letter_code
_entity_poly.pdbx_strand_id
1 'polypeptide(L)' 'MPKKNSPTKPVRSFRLSLECVRQLKDLAGNMARSEGDVIEISIDRMYREELRFGNLTIGEGENPEDNYKVDQHEEE' A
#
# COMPACT_ATOMS: atom_id res chain seq x y z
N MET A 1 -15.44 -4.23 -36.17
CA MET A 1 -14.65 -3.64 -35.05
C MET A 1 -13.65 -4.68 -34.56
N PRO A 2 -12.35 -4.34 -34.42
CA PRO A 2 -11.36 -5.30 -33.95
C PRO A 2 -11.62 -5.60 -32.47
N LYS A 3 -11.88 -6.87 -32.13
CA LYS A 3 -12.02 -7.33 -30.75
C LYS A 3 -10.63 -7.46 -30.14
N LYS A 4 -10.29 -6.57 -29.21
CA LYS A 4 -9.05 -6.67 -28.44
C LYS A 4 -9.22 -7.82 -27.43
N ASN A 5 -8.46 -8.89 -27.59
CA ASN A 5 -8.43 -10.06 -26.70
C ASN A 5 -7.73 -9.76 -25.36
N SER A 6 -7.94 -8.57 -24.77
CA SER A 6 -7.55 -8.36 -23.38
C SER A 6 -8.76 -8.70 -22.51
N PRO A 7 -8.64 -9.59 -21.50
CA PRO A 7 -9.69 -9.73 -20.50
C PRO A 7 -10.01 -8.32 -20.00
N THR A 8 -11.26 -7.90 -20.18
CA THR A 8 -11.68 -6.52 -19.90
C THR A 8 -11.65 -6.36 -18.39
N LYS A 9 -10.48 -6.01 -17.85
CA LYS A 9 -10.32 -5.72 -16.42
C LYS A 9 -11.38 -4.67 -16.04
N PRO A 10 -12.09 -4.85 -14.92
CA PRO A 10 -13.13 -3.91 -14.53
C PRO A 10 -12.50 -2.53 -14.30
N VAL A 11 -13.06 -1.51 -14.95
CA VAL A 11 -12.60 -0.13 -14.77
C VAL A 11 -13.08 0.34 -13.40
N ARG A 12 -12.13 0.75 -12.55
CA ARG A 12 -12.40 1.34 -11.23
C ARG A 12 -11.95 2.80 -11.24
N SER A 13 -12.78 3.67 -10.68
CA SER A 13 -12.43 5.07 -10.44
C SER A 13 -12.08 5.24 -8.97
N PHE A 14 -10.94 5.88 -8.71
CA PHE A 14 -10.49 6.23 -7.37
C PHE A 14 -10.57 7.74 -7.20
N ARG A 15 -10.97 8.19 -6.00
CA ARG A 15 -10.84 9.59 -5.61
C ARG A 15 -9.58 9.74 -4.79
N LEU A 16 -8.56 10.32 -5.40
CA LEU A 16 -7.25 10.55 -4.78
C LEU A 16 -7.03 12.04 -4.58
N SER A 17 -6.16 12.38 -3.62
CA SER A 17 -5.70 13.76 -3.45
C SER A 17 -4.93 14.23 -4.69
N LEU A 18 -4.90 15.55 -4.91
CA LEU A 18 -4.17 16.12 -6.05
C LEU A 18 -2.67 15.77 -6.01
N GLU A 19 -2.09 15.74 -4.81
CA GLU A 19 -0.68 15.39 -4.59
C GLU A 19 -0.41 13.93 -4.94
N CYS A 20 -1.29 13.02 -4.52
CA CYS A 20 -1.18 11.60 -4.86
C CYS A 20 -1.21 11.38 -6.37
N VAL A 21 -2.10 12.06 -7.10
CA VAL A 21 -2.17 11.98 -8.57
C VAL A 21 -0.86 12.45 -9.22
N ARG A 22 -0.22 13.50 -8.69
CA ARG A 22 1.07 13.99 -9.22
C ARG A 22 2.18 12.97 -8.98
N GLN A 23 2.33 12.49 -7.75
CA GLN A 23 3.33 11.49 -7.40
C GLN A 23 3.17 10.21 -8.22
N LEU A 24 1.93 9.80 -8.47
CA LEU A 24 1.62 8.61 -9.25
C LEU A 24 2.04 8.77 -10.71
N LYS A 25 1.81 9.95 -11.29
CA LYS A 25 2.27 10.28 -12.65
C LYS A 25 3.78 10.28 -12.77
N ASP A 26 4.47 10.89 -11.82
CA ASP A 26 5.93 10.94 -11.80
C ASP A 26 6.51 9.53 -11.64
N LEU A 27 5.90 8.71 -10.77
CA LEU A 27 6.30 7.32 -10.55
C LEU A 27 6.04 6.45 -11.79
N ALA A 28 4.89 6.61 -12.44
CA ALA A 28 4.58 5.92 -13.70
C ALA A 28 5.56 6.28 -14.82
N GLY A 29 5.93 7.56 -14.91
CA GLY A 29 6.98 8.05 -15.82
C GLY A 29 8.33 7.39 -15.54
N ASN A 30 8.76 7.39 -14.28
CA ASN A 30 10.03 6.78 -13.85
C ASN A 30 10.08 5.27 -14.09
N MET A 31 8.97 4.56 -13.89
CA MET A 31 8.89 3.12 -14.07
C MET A 31 8.63 2.70 -15.53
N ALA A 32 8.36 3.65 -16.42
CA ALA A 32 7.92 3.43 -17.80
C ALA A 32 6.70 2.48 -17.90
N ARG A 33 5.76 2.61 -16.96
CA ARG A 33 4.53 1.81 -16.86
C ARG A 33 3.30 2.69 -16.94
N SER A 34 2.12 2.08 -17.13
CA SER A 34 0.87 2.82 -17.05
C SER A 34 0.52 3.13 -15.59
N GLU A 35 -0.19 4.23 -15.36
CA GLU A 35 -0.68 4.60 -14.02
C GLU A 35 -1.44 3.45 -13.34
N GLY A 36 -2.27 2.71 -14.10
CA GLY A 36 -3.01 1.57 -13.58
C GLY A 36 -2.11 0.40 -13.16
N ASP A 37 -1.04 0.12 -13.90
CA ASP A 37 -0.09 -0.95 -13.56
C ASP A 37 0.70 -0.60 -12.28
N VAL A 38 1.06 0.67 -12.11
CA VAL A 38 1.69 1.17 -10.87
C VAL A 38 0.74 1.06 -9.68
N ILE A 39 -0.55 1.35 -9.85
CA ILE A 39 -1.57 1.18 -8.80
C ILE A 39 -1.70 -0.29 -8.41
N GLU A 40 -1.78 -1.20 -9.39
CA GLU A 40 -1.87 -2.64 -9.11
C GLU A 40 -0.65 -3.15 -8.33
N ILE A 41 0.56 -2.76 -8.75
CA ILE A 41 1.80 -3.12 -8.05
C ILE A 41 1.82 -2.53 -6.63
N SER A 42 1.36 -1.30 -6.46
CA SER A 42 1.31 -0.65 -5.14
C SER A 42 0.35 -1.37 -4.21
N ILE A 43 -0.84 -1.74 -4.68
CA ILE A 43 -1.83 -2.48 -3.88
C ILE A 43 -1.34 -3.89 -3.56
N ASP A 44 -0.73 -4.60 -4.50
CA ASP A 44 -0.14 -5.93 -4.25
C ASP A 44 0.98 -5.85 -3.21
N ARG A 45 1.85 -4.83 -3.29
CA ARG A 45 2.89 -4.59 -2.28
C ARG A 45 2.31 -4.26 -0.92
N MET A 46 1.34 -3.35 -0.85
CA MET A 46 0.65 -3.00 0.40
C MET A 46 0.01 -4.24 1.04
N TYR A 47 -0.75 -5.02 0.27
CA TYR A 47 -1.40 -6.22 0.77
C TYR A 47 -0.39 -7.29 1.24
N ARG A 48 0.73 -7.44 0.52
CA ARG A 48 1.81 -8.33 0.94
C ARG A 48 2.53 -7.84 2.18
N GLU A 49 2.73 -6.53 2.31
CA GLU A 49 3.32 -5.92 3.50
C GLU A 49 2.38 -6.04 4.69
N GLU A 50 1.07 -5.82 4.52
CA GLU A 50 0.04 -6.09 5.54
C GLU A 50 0.08 -7.56 6.01
N LEU A 51 0.16 -8.52 5.09
CA LEU A 51 0.28 -9.95 5.42
C LEU A 51 1.61 -10.29 6.09
N ARG A 52 2.72 -9.71 5.64
CA ARG A 52 4.07 -10.00 6.13
C ARG A 52 4.31 -9.38 7.50
N PHE A 53 3.81 -8.18 7.71
CA PHE A 53 3.98 -7.44 8.96
C PHE A 53 2.82 -7.65 9.93
N GLY A 54 1.68 -8.21 9.47
CA GLY A 54 0.61 -8.91 10.20
C GLY A 54 -0.15 -8.13 11.28
N ASN A 55 0.58 -7.32 12.03
CA ASN A 55 0.27 -6.62 13.26
C ASN A 55 0.94 -5.23 13.28
N LEU A 56 1.36 -4.65 12.14
CA LEU A 56 1.62 -3.21 12.10
C LEU A 56 0.32 -2.43 11.91
N THR A 57 -0.76 -2.96 12.50
CA THR A 57 -1.88 -2.15 12.96
C THR A 57 -1.31 -1.10 13.90
N ILE A 58 -1.10 0.10 13.36
CA ILE A 58 -1.60 1.30 14.04
C ILE A 58 -3.13 1.11 14.10
N GLY A 59 -3.59 0.12 14.86
CA GLY A 59 -4.99 -0.05 15.19
C GLY A 59 -5.29 1.11 16.13
N GLU A 60 -6.41 1.79 15.93
CA GLU A 60 -6.86 2.93 16.72
C GLU A 60 -7.12 2.62 18.22
N GLY A 61 -6.45 1.61 18.80
CA GLY A 61 -6.58 1.17 20.19
C GLY A 61 -5.37 0.48 20.82
N GLU A 62 -4.22 0.36 20.15
CA GLU A 62 -3.01 -0.18 20.80
C GLU A 62 -2.11 0.97 21.27
N ASN A 63 -1.97 1.10 22.60
CA ASN A 63 -1.13 2.12 23.20
C ASN A 63 0.34 1.83 22.82
N PRO A 64 1.12 2.85 22.39
CA PRO A 64 2.53 2.68 22.04
C PRO A 64 3.41 2.10 23.16
N GLU A 65 2.92 2.10 24.40
CA GLU A 65 3.62 1.60 25.59
C GLU A 65 3.74 0.07 25.62
N ASP A 66 2.85 -0.67 24.96
CA ASP A 66 2.89 -2.14 24.95
C ASP A 66 4.05 -2.71 24.09
N ASN A 67 4.65 -1.87 23.23
CA ASN A 67 5.77 -2.26 22.38
C ASN A 67 7.15 -2.09 23.02
N TYR A 68 7.23 -1.45 24.19
CA TYR A 68 8.48 -1.38 24.96
C TYR A 68 8.45 -2.38 26.13
N LYS A 69 8.94 -3.60 25.88
CA LYS A 69 9.41 -4.45 26.99
C LYS A 69 10.71 -3.86 27.53
N VAL A 70 10.60 -2.99 28.52
CA VAL A 70 11.74 -2.69 29.39
C VAL A 70 11.95 -3.95 30.23
N ASP A 71 13.07 -4.65 30.03
CA ASP A 71 13.49 -5.70 30.95
C ASP A 71 13.55 -5.07 32.34
N GLN A 72 12.56 -5.41 33.18
CA GLN A 72 12.62 -5.15 34.61
C GLN A 72 13.67 -6.09 35.18
N HIS A 73 14.93 -5.64 35.13
CA HIS A 73 15.90 -6.09 36.12
C HIS A 73 15.50 -5.47 37.46
N GLU A 74 14.53 -6.08 38.12
CA GLU A 74 14.40 -6.02 39.57
C GLU A 74 15.23 -7.14 40.20
N GLU A 75 15.70 -6.84 41.41
CA GLU A 75 16.34 -7.70 42.42
C GLU A 75 17.86 -7.87 42.26
N GLU A 76 18.70 -7.61 43.26
CA GLU A 76 18.59 -7.11 44.64
C GLU A 76 20.02 -6.80 45.10
#